data_AF-A0A1V4UT91-F1
#
_entry.id   AF-A0A1V4UT91-F1
#
_cell.length_a   1.000
_cell.length_b   1.000
_cell.length_c   1.000
_cell.angle_alpha   90.00
_cell.angle_beta   90.00
_cell.angle_gamma   90.00
#
_symmetry.space_group_name_H-M   'P 1'
#
loop_
_entity.id
_entity.type
_entity.pdbx_description
1 polymer ?
#
loop_
_entity_poly.entity_id
_entity_poly.type
_entity_poly.pdbx_seq_one_letter_code
_entity_poly.pdbx_strand_id
1 'polypeptide(L)'
;MKDLRRKAAQLVSQEEIFRALNYATLKARAGRLTPGEIIRIGKFELVVAEDDVGESVAVQIIEKRSLVEDLAMAKARELGLAPETWQESERIEWMASFFIELRDNLRRWQSIETHQGPGENLTFEKAVYKQTRYDSR
;
A
#
# COMPACT_ATOMS: atom_id res chain seq x y z
N MET A 1 -0.64 -24.10 2.19
CA MET A 1 0.02 -22.89 1.64
C MET A 1 -0.92 -21.71 1.43
N LYS A 2 -2.09 -21.87 0.79
CA LYS A 2 -3.05 -20.76 0.56
C LYS A 2 -3.41 -19.97 1.82
N ASP A 3 -3.68 -20.68 2.92
CA ASP A 3 -4.04 -20.04 4.21
C ASP A 3 -2.88 -19.23 4.81
N LEU A 4 -1.67 -19.79 4.81
CA LEU A 4 -0.45 -19.10 5.26
C LEU A 4 -0.11 -17.89 4.39
N ARG A 5 -0.33 -17.96 3.06
CA ARG A 5 -0.15 -16.82 2.15
C ARG A 5 -1.11 -15.68 2.50
N ARG A 6 -2.39 -16.00 2.73
CA ARG A 6 -3.39 -14.99 3.13
C ARG A 6 -3.02 -14.34 4.45
N LYS A 7 -2.54 -15.14 5.42
CA LYS A 7 -2.04 -14.64 6.69
C LYS A 7 -0.79 -13.78 6.53
N ALA A 8 0.14 -14.15 5.64
CA ALA A 8 1.31 -13.34 5.32
C ALA A 8 0.88 -11.98 4.73
N ALA A 9 -0.06 -11.97 3.78
CA ALA A 9 -0.62 -10.74 3.21
C ALA A 9 -1.30 -9.87 4.27
N GLN A 10 -2.03 -10.47 5.20
CA GLN A 10 -2.62 -9.75 6.33
C GLN A 10 -1.56 -9.14 7.24
N LEU A 11 -0.49 -9.88 7.58
CA LEU A 11 0.61 -9.37 8.39
C LEU A 11 1.35 -8.23 7.67
N VAL A 12 1.65 -8.39 6.38
CA VAL A 12 2.27 -7.33 5.58
C VAL A 12 1.37 -6.11 5.51
N SER A 13 0.05 -6.26 5.41
CA SER A 13 -0.88 -5.10 5.43
C SER A 13 -0.79 -4.28 6.73
N GLN A 14 -0.23 -4.84 7.80
CA GLN A 14 -0.05 -4.17 9.08
C GLN A 14 1.35 -3.60 9.28
N GLU A 15 2.22 -3.68 8.28
CA GLU A 15 3.59 -3.15 8.34
C GLU A 15 3.64 -1.62 8.39
N GLU A 16 4.80 -1.11 8.81
CA GLU A 16 5.04 0.32 9.04
C GLU A 16 4.68 1.19 7.81
N ILE A 17 4.93 0.69 6.59
CA ILE A 17 4.59 1.38 5.34
C ILE A 17 3.12 1.78 5.25
N PHE A 18 2.20 0.87 5.60
CA PHE A 18 0.76 1.12 5.54
C PHE A 18 0.26 1.89 6.76
N ARG A 19 0.91 1.74 7.91
CA ARG A 19 0.64 2.58 9.10
C ARG A 19 1.01 4.03 8.83
N ALA A 20 2.16 4.27 8.20
CA ALA A 20 2.62 5.60 7.79
C ALA A 20 1.62 6.25 6.84
N LEU A 21 1.15 5.51 5.82
CA LEU A 21 0.13 5.98 4.89
C LEU A 21 -1.16 6.38 5.60
N ASN A 22 -1.71 5.49 6.45
CA ASN A 22 -2.91 5.81 7.22
C ASN A 22 -2.72 7.05 8.11
N TYR A 23 -1.57 7.18 8.77
CA TYR A 23 -1.28 8.32 9.65
C TYR A 23 -1.18 9.64 8.88
N ALA A 24 -0.50 9.65 7.73
CA ALA A 24 -0.46 10.82 6.85
C ALA A 24 -1.86 11.20 6.34
N THR A 25 -2.67 10.23 5.90
CA THR A 25 -4.05 10.50 5.48
C THR A 25 -4.88 11.12 6.60
N LEU A 26 -4.71 10.66 7.85
CA LEU A 26 -5.40 11.26 9.00
C LEU A 26 -4.97 12.72 9.22
N LYS A 27 -3.67 13.04 9.08
CA LYS A 27 -3.20 14.42 9.17
C LYS A 27 -3.75 15.30 8.05
N ALA A 28 -3.75 14.81 6.81
CA ALA A 28 -4.33 15.52 5.67
C ALA A 28 -5.82 15.79 5.87
N ARG A 29 -6.60 14.80 6.35
CA ARG A 29 -8.02 14.96 6.68
C ARG A 29 -8.28 15.99 7.77
N ALA A 30 -7.34 16.13 8.71
CA ALA A 30 -7.39 17.14 9.76
C ALA A 30 -6.95 18.54 9.30
N GLY A 31 -6.69 18.74 8.00
CA GLY A 31 -6.19 20.01 7.44
C GLY A 31 -4.75 20.34 7.86
N ARG A 32 -3.99 19.35 8.34
CA ARG A 32 -2.61 19.53 8.79
C ARG A 32 -1.57 19.27 7.71
N LEU A 33 -2.01 18.81 6.54
CA LEU A 33 -1.19 18.67 5.35
C LEU A 33 -1.97 19.20 4.14
N THR A 34 -1.29 19.90 3.24
CA THR A 34 -1.89 20.47 2.03
C THR A 34 -1.42 19.74 0.77
N PRO A 35 -2.19 19.80 -0.33
CA PRO A 35 -1.72 19.31 -1.63
C PRO A 35 -0.31 19.79 -2.01
N GLY A 36 0.46 18.91 -2.61
CA GLY A 36 1.86 19.13 -2.99
C GLY A 36 2.86 18.95 -1.84
N GLU A 37 2.42 18.82 -0.59
CA GLU A 37 3.34 18.57 0.51
C GLU A 37 3.91 17.15 0.47
N ILE A 38 5.22 17.08 0.67
CA ILE A 38 5.96 15.84 0.88
C ILE A 38 6.25 15.72 2.38
N ILE A 39 5.81 14.62 2.98
CA ILE A 39 6.04 14.31 4.39
C ILE A 39 6.82 13.01 4.52
N ARG A 40 7.77 13.00 5.46
CA ARG A 40 8.48 11.80 5.86
C ARG A 40 7.92 11.23 7.16
N ILE A 41 7.52 9.97 7.16
CA ILE A 41 7.11 9.22 8.36
C ILE A 41 7.97 7.97 8.46
N GLY A 42 8.82 7.93 9.50
CA GLY A 42 9.85 6.90 9.61
C GLY A 42 10.82 6.97 8.44
N LYS A 43 10.97 5.86 7.71
CA LYS A 43 11.80 5.81 6.49
C LYS A 43 11.05 6.12 5.20
N PHE A 44 9.74 6.33 5.26
CA PHE A 44 8.88 6.46 4.10
C PHE A 44 8.62 7.91 3.74
N GLU A 45 8.69 8.21 2.45
CA GLU A 45 8.29 9.50 1.89
C GLU A 45 6.89 9.38 1.30
N LEU A 46 6.02 10.32 1.68
CA LEU A 46 4.62 10.35 1.25
C LEU A 46 4.31 11.72 0.67
N VAL A 47 3.48 11.74 -0.36
CA VAL A 47 3.02 12.98 -0.99
C VAL A 47 1.52 13.11 -0.83
N VAL A 48 1.06 14.32 -0.53
CA VAL A 48 -0.35 14.68 -0.64
C VAL A 48 -0.59 15.10 -2.08
N ALA A 49 -1.20 14.23 -2.87
CA ALA A 49 -1.51 14.49 -4.27
C ALA A 49 -2.94 15.00 -4.40
N GLU A 50 -3.11 16.04 -5.22
CA GLU A 50 -4.41 16.49 -5.71
C GLU A 50 -4.52 16.09 -7.18
N ASP A 51 -5.72 15.70 -7.62
CA ASP A 51 -5.95 15.41 -9.03
C ASP A 51 -5.88 16.68 -9.90
N ASP A 52 -5.73 16.50 -11.21
CA ASP A 52 -5.51 17.60 -12.15
C ASP A 52 -6.67 18.62 -12.20
N VAL A 53 -7.84 18.27 -11.66
CA VAL A 53 -9.04 19.11 -11.64
C VAL A 53 -9.36 19.70 -10.26
N GLY A 54 -8.55 19.40 -9.23
CA GLY A 54 -8.73 19.91 -7.86
C GLY A 54 -9.91 19.29 -7.11
N GLU A 55 -10.45 18.17 -7.57
CA GLU A 55 -11.68 17.55 -7.04
C GLU A 55 -11.41 16.43 -6.04
N SER A 56 -10.22 15.86 -6.04
CA SER A 56 -9.85 14.82 -5.08
C SER A 56 -8.43 14.97 -4.57
N VAL A 57 -8.27 14.65 -3.29
CA VAL A 57 -6.96 14.62 -2.62
C VAL A 57 -6.74 13.24 -2.06
N ALA A 58 -5.55 12.71 -2.29
CA ALA A 58 -5.09 11.45 -1.75
C ALA A 58 -3.70 11.60 -1.14
N VAL A 59 -3.37 10.70 -0.22
CA VAL A 59 -1.97 10.51 0.17
C VAL A 59 -1.45 9.32 -0.60
N GLN A 60 -0.27 9.49 -1.19
CA GLN A 60 0.42 8.45 -1.94
C GLN A 60 1.77 8.15 -1.31
N ILE A 61 2.18 6.90 -1.45
CA ILE A 61 3.54 6.43 -1.18
C ILE A 61 4.00 5.60 -2.37
N ILE A 62 5.20 5.86 -2.86
CA ILE A 62 5.79 5.16 -3.99
C ILE A 62 7.02 4.41 -3.48
N GLU A 63 6.99 3.09 -3.56
CA GLU A 63 8.06 2.24 -3.04
C GLU A 63 8.44 1.16 -4.05
N LYS A 64 9.68 0.67 -3.94
CA LYS A 64 10.14 -0.43 -4.79
C LYS A 64 9.29 -1.67 -4.55
N ARG A 65 8.92 -2.37 -5.62
CA ARG A 65 8.25 -3.67 -5.52
C ARG A 65 9.04 -4.64 -4.63
N SER A 66 10.37 -4.66 -4.77
CA SER A 66 11.27 -5.53 -4.00
C SER A 66 11.13 -5.35 -2.49
N LEU A 67 10.85 -4.14 -1.99
CA LEU A 67 10.60 -3.90 -0.57
C LEU A 67 9.41 -4.73 -0.07
N VAL A 68 8.33 -4.76 -0.84
CA VAL A 68 7.10 -5.48 -0.47
C VAL A 68 7.31 -6.98 -0.61
N GLU A 69 8.08 -7.41 -1.61
CA GLU A 69 8.49 -8.81 -1.78
C GLU A 69 9.34 -9.29 -0.59
N ASP A 70 10.28 -8.48 -0.11
CA ASP A 70 11.11 -8.77 1.05
C ASP A 70 10.27 -8.89 2.33
N LEU A 71 9.28 -7.99 2.52
CA LEU A 71 8.32 -8.09 3.61
C LEU A 71 7.49 -9.38 3.51
N ALA A 72 7.04 -9.74 2.31
CA ALA A 72 6.29 -10.97 2.07
C ALA A 72 7.10 -12.21 2.47
N MET A 73 8.37 -12.26 2.06
CA MET A 73 9.28 -13.36 2.38
C MET A 73 9.59 -13.42 3.88
N ALA A 74 9.81 -12.27 4.53
CA ALA A 74 10.00 -12.20 5.97
C ALA A 74 8.77 -12.77 6.72
N LYS A 75 7.55 -12.38 6.33
CA LYS A 75 6.32 -12.91 6.94
C LYS A 75 6.06 -14.37 6.62
N ALA A 76 6.44 -14.85 5.44
CA ALA A 76 6.39 -16.26 5.13
C ALA A 76 7.28 -17.07 6.11
N ARG A 77 8.51 -16.61 6.37
CA ARG A 77 9.42 -17.24 7.35
C ARG A 77 8.87 -17.22 8.76
N GLU A 78 8.33 -16.10 9.22
CA GLU A 78 7.66 -15.97 10.53
C GLU A 78 6.51 -16.97 10.70
N LEU A 79 5.85 -17.35 9.59
CA LEU A 79 4.77 -18.32 9.56
C LEU A 79 5.26 -19.78 9.39
N GLY A 80 6.56 -20.02 9.45
CA GLY A 80 7.16 -21.36 9.35
C GLY A 80 7.30 -21.89 7.93
N LEU A 81 7.13 -21.04 6.90
CA LEU A 81 7.51 -21.40 5.54
C LEU A 81 9.04 -21.27 5.38
N ALA A 82 9.61 -22.03 4.45
CA ALA A 82 11.01 -21.91 4.06
C ALA A 82 11.11 -21.46 2.59
N PRO A 83 10.94 -20.16 2.28
CA PRO A 83 10.96 -19.68 0.89
C PRO A 83 12.27 -19.96 0.15
N GLU A 84 13.34 -20.22 0.91
CA GLU A 84 14.69 -20.46 0.41
C GLU A 84 14.81 -21.85 -0.23
N THR A 85 13.88 -22.76 0.10
CA THR A 85 13.81 -24.09 -0.50
C THR A 85 12.86 -24.14 -1.70
N TRP A 86 12.15 -23.05 -1.99
CA TRP A 86 11.23 -23.00 -3.12
C TRP A 86 12.00 -22.95 -4.43
N GLN A 87 11.46 -23.65 -5.43
CA GLN A 87 11.89 -23.45 -6.80
C GLN A 87 11.48 -22.05 -7.27
N GLU A 88 12.19 -21.52 -8.26
CA GLU A 88 11.90 -20.19 -8.79
C GLU A 88 10.45 -20.05 -9.29
N SER A 89 9.94 -21.08 -9.97
CA SER A 89 8.55 -21.12 -10.44
C SER A 89 7.54 -21.06 -9.29
N GLU A 90 7.77 -21.82 -8.22
CA GLU A 90 6.93 -21.81 -7.02
C GLU A 90 6.96 -20.44 -6.33
N ARG A 91 8.15 -19.82 -6.21
CA ARG A 91 8.31 -18.49 -5.63
C ARG A 91 7.56 -17.43 -6.44
N ILE A 92 7.65 -17.48 -7.77
CA ILE A 92 6.94 -16.57 -8.68
C ILE A 92 5.42 -16.72 -8.52
N GLU A 93 4.91 -17.96 -8.55
CA GLU A 93 3.47 -18.23 -8.41
C GLU A 93 2.95 -17.77 -7.04
N TRP A 94 3.70 -18.07 -5.99
CA TRP A 94 3.37 -17.66 -4.63
C TRP A 94 3.34 -16.14 -4.50
N MET A 95 4.33 -15.44 -5.06
CA MET A 95 4.42 -13.98 -5.01
C MET A 95 3.30 -13.31 -5.78
N ALA A 96 3.00 -13.79 -6.99
CA ALA A 96 1.90 -13.27 -7.80
C ALA A 96 0.57 -13.38 -7.03
N SER A 97 0.33 -14.53 -6.41
CA SER A 97 -0.85 -14.75 -5.58
C SER A 97 -0.85 -13.92 -4.30
N PHE A 98 0.31 -13.71 -3.67
CA PHE A 98 0.46 -12.89 -2.47
C PHE A 98 0.04 -11.45 -2.75
N PHE A 99 0.47 -10.87 -3.89
CA PHE A 99 0.11 -9.50 -4.25
C PHE A 99 -1.40 -9.31 -4.45
N ILE A 100 -2.09 -10.33 -4.97
CA ILE A 100 -3.56 -10.31 -5.09
C ILE A 100 -4.19 -10.22 -3.69
N GLU A 101 -3.79 -11.10 -2.77
CA GLU A 101 -4.33 -11.14 -1.40
C GLU A 101 -3.96 -9.87 -0.61
N LEU A 102 -2.76 -9.31 -0.82
CA LEU A 102 -2.33 -8.07 -0.19
C LEU A 102 -3.19 -6.90 -0.66
N ARG A 103 -3.37 -6.74 -1.98
CA ARG A 103 -4.23 -5.70 -2.55
C ARG A 103 -5.65 -5.81 -2.01
N ASP A 104 -6.20 -7.02 -1.96
CA ASP A 104 -7.56 -7.25 -1.45
C ASP A 104 -7.67 -6.88 0.04
N ASN A 105 -6.66 -7.22 0.86
CA ASN A 105 -6.64 -6.84 2.28
C ASN A 105 -6.53 -5.31 2.46
N LEU A 106 -5.62 -4.66 1.74
CA LEU A 106 -5.41 -3.21 1.79
C LEU A 106 -6.67 -2.45 1.37
N ARG A 107 -7.29 -2.85 0.25
CA ARG A 107 -8.51 -2.23 -0.24
C ARG A 107 -9.68 -2.43 0.72
N ARG A 108 -9.93 -3.68 1.14
CA ARG A 108 -11.10 -4.03 1.96
C ARG A 108 -11.04 -3.43 3.36
N TRP A 109 -9.88 -3.50 4.01
CA TRP A 109 -9.78 -3.16 5.44
C TRP A 109 -9.22 -1.77 5.69
N GLN A 110 -8.47 -1.22 4.74
CA GLN A 110 -7.80 0.05 4.92
C GLN A 110 -8.16 1.05 3.82
N SER A 111 -8.99 0.71 2.83
CA SER A 111 -9.31 1.59 1.70
C SER A 111 -8.04 2.15 1.02
N ILE A 112 -6.99 1.33 0.97
CA ILE A 112 -5.74 1.64 0.28
C ILE A 112 -5.80 0.96 -1.09
N GLU A 113 -5.71 1.75 -2.14
CA GLU A 113 -5.59 1.26 -3.52
C GLU A 113 -4.11 1.02 -3.85
N THR A 114 -3.84 0.10 -4.77
CA THR A 114 -2.49 -0.28 -5.17
C THR A 114 -2.39 -0.25 -6.69
N HIS A 115 -1.41 0.49 -7.19
CA HIS A 115 -1.17 0.69 -8.62
C HIS A 115 0.28 0.37 -8.97
N GLN A 116 0.51 0.07 -10.24
CA GLN A 116 1.88 0.05 -10.77
C GLN A 116 2.39 1.48 -10.81
N GLY A 117 3.54 1.73 -10.19
CA GLY A 117 4.24 2.99 -10.24
C GLY A 117 5.26 3.04 -11.39
N PRO A 118 6.01 4.15 -11.53
CA PRO A 118 7.05 4.26 -12.55
C PRO A 118 8.14 3.19 -12.37
N GLY A 119 8.51 2.52 -13.47
CA GLY A 119 9.52 1.46 -13.45
C GLY A 119 9.06 0.22 -12.67
N GLU A 120 9.88 -0.22 -11.72
CA GLU A 120 9.61 -1.39 -10.85
C GLU A 120 8.98 -1.01 -9.50
N ASN A 121 8.36 0.17 -9.43
CA ASN A 121 7.74 0.68 -8.21
C ASN A 121 6.25 0.30 -8.11
N LEU A 122 5.74 0.36 -6.90
CA LEU A 122 4.32 0.29 -6.56
C LEU A 122 3.90 1.62 -5.94
N THR A 123 2.73 2.10 -6.34
CA THR A 123 2.08 3.25 -5.70
C THR A 123 0.97 2.72 -4.81
N PHE A 124 1.00 3.07 -3.53
CA PHE A 124 -0.11 2.85 -2.61
C PHE A 124 -0.78 4.17 -2.32
N GLU A 125 -2.09 4.22 -2.48
CA GLU A 125 -2.86 5.45 -2.37
C GLU A 125 -4.01 5.28 -1.38
N LYS A 126 -4.26 6.32 -0.59
CA LYS A 126 -5.46 6.41 0.25
C LYS A 126 -6.10 7.77 0.13
N ALA A 127 -7.37 7.78 -0.28
CA ALA A 127 -8.15 9.00 -0.44
C ALA A 127 -8.33 9.76 0.88
N VAL A 128 -8.08 11.08 0.84
CA VAL A 128 -8.35 12.03 1.93
C VAL A 128 -9.81 12.47 1.83
N TYR A 129 -10.19 13.06 0.69
CA TYR A 129 -11.57 13.43 0.34
C TYR A 129 -11.77 13.38 -1.17
N LYS A 130 -13.04 13.32 -1.58
CA LYS A 130 -13.50 13.54 -2.96
C LYS A 130 -14.60 14.59 -2.88
N GLN A 131 -14.41 15.77 -3.47
CA GLN A 131 -15.50 16.73 -3.60
C GLN A 131 -16.61 16.07 -4.40
N THR A 132 -17.72 15.80 -3.73
CA THR A 132 -18.95 15.44 -4.43
C THR A 132 -19.52 16.76 -4.90
N ARG A 133 -19.49 17.06 -6.21
CA ARG A 133 -20.15 18.27 -6.73
C ARG A 133 -21.59 18.25 -6.25
N TYR A 134 -21.93 19.18 -5.36
CA TYR A 134 -23.31 19.55 -5.13
C TYR A 134 -23.69 20.40 -6.35
N ASP A 135 -24.25 19.76 -7.37
CA ASP A 135 -24.96 20.49 -8.43
C ASP A 135 -26.10 21.24 -7.74
N SER A 136 -25.86 22.52 -7.50
CA SER A 136 -26.87 23.47 -7.07
C SER A 136 -27.77 23.67 -8.28
N ARG A 137 -28.92 22.97 -8.30
CA ARG A 137 -30.01 23.22 -9.24
C ARG A 137 -30.55 24.64 -9.10
#